data_AF-A0A6A1TVL1-F1
#
_entry.id   AF-A0A6A1TVL1-F1
#
_cell.length_a   1.000
_cell.length_b   1.000
_cell.length_c   1.000
_cell.angle_alpha   90.00
_cell.angle_beta   90.00
_cell.angle_gamma   90.00
#
_symmetry.space_group_name_H-M   'P 1'
#
loop_
_entity.id
_entity.type
_entity.pdbx_description
1 polymer ?
#
loop_
_entity_poly.entity_id
_entity_poly.type
_entity_poly.pdbx_seq_one_letter_code
_entity_poly.pdbx_strand_id
1 'polypeptide(L)'
;MGAALRHATANLAKRPNRTRLLLVLTDGKPNDIDHYEGRFAMEDSRRAVQEARRLGVNIFAVTVDKDAKSYLPTMFGRNGYAVVGDISKLPAALPAIYRGLTG
;
A
#
# COMPACT_ATOMS: atom_id res chain seq x y z
N MET A 1 4.00 -4.55 8.81
CA MET A 1 3.46 -4.57 7.42
C MET A 1 4.36 -5.28 6.37
N GLY A 2 5.69 -5.13 6.39
CA GLY A 2 6.58 -5.64 5.32
C GLY A 2 6.51 -7.15 5.02
N ALA A 3 6.34 -8.02 6.03
CA ALA A 3 6.19 -9.47 5.81
C ALA A 3 4.97 -9.83 4.93
N ALA A 4 3.82 -9.18 5.17
CA ALA A 4 2.61 -9.39 4.38
C ALA A 4 2.79 -8.93 2.93
N LEU A 5 3.47 -7.79 2.73
CA LEU A 5 3.78 -7.28 1.39
C LEU A 5 4.66 -8.25 0.61
N ARG A 6 5.71 -8.78 1.23
CA ARG A 6 6.61 -9.77 0.59
C ARG A 6 5.87 -11.06 0.26
N HIS A 7 5.05 -11.57 1.18
CA HIS A 7 4.26 -12.78 0.94
C HIS A 7 3.31 -12.62 -0.26
N ALA A 8 2.51 -11.54 -0.28
CA ALA A 8 1.58 -11.27 -1.37
C ALA A 8 2.32 -11.03 -2.70
N THR A 9 3.44 -10.30 -2.65
CA THR A 9 4.32 -10.06 -3.80
C THR A 9 4.85 -11.35 -4.38
N ALA A 10 5.37 -12.26 -3.55
CA ALA A 10 5.91 -13.55 -4.00
C ALA A 10 4.82 -14.39 -4.70
N ASN A 11 3.58 -14.34 -4.21
CA ASN A 11 2.45 -15.02 -4.85
C ASN A 11 2.06 -14.36 -6.18
N LEU A 12 2.01 -13.03 -6.25
CA LEU A 12 1.72 -12.29 -7.48
C LEU A 12 2.83 -12.45 -8.53
N ALA A 13 4.09 -12.50 -8.12
CA ALA A 13 5.23 -12.63 -9.01
C ALA A 13 5.21 -13.95 -9.81
N LYS A 14 4.58 -15.00 -9.26
CA LYS A 14 4.36 -16.31 -9.92
C LYS A 14 3.21 -16.31 -10.92
N ARG A 15 2.37 -15.26 -10.95
CA ARG A 15 1.22 -15.19 -11.88
C ARG A 15 1.71 -14.78 -13.27
N PRO A 16 1.13 -15.35 -14.35
CA PRO A 16 1.53 -15.05 -15.73
C PRO A 16 1.01 -13.69 -16.24
N ASN A 17 0.23 -12.97 -15.44
CA ASN A 17 -0.39 -11.71 -15.83
C ASN A 17 0.66 -10.63 -16.10
N ARG A 18 0.53 -9.92 -17.23
CA ARG A 18 1.38 -8.76 -17.57
C ARG A 18 1.30 -7.68 -16.49
N THR A 19 0.10 -7.37 -16.01
CA THR A 19 -0.12 -6.42 -14.92
C THR A 19 -0.36 -7.18 -13.63
N ARG A 20 0.53 -6.97 -12.65
CA ARG A 20 0.43 -7.54 -11.30
C ARG A 20 0.27 -6.38 -10.33
N LEU A 21 -0.92 -6.23 -9.76
CA LEU A 21 -1.25 -5.15 -8.84
C LEU A 21 -1.54 -5.71 -7.45
N LEU A 22 -0.86 -5.15 -6.44
CA LEU A 22 -1.12 -5.34 -5.02
C LEU A 22 -1.72 -4.05 -4.45
N LEU A 23 -3.01 -4.10 -4.12
CA LEU A 23 -3.70 -3.01 -3.45
C LEU A 23 -3.73 -3.27 -1.94
N VAL A 24 -3.13 -2.37 -1.16
CA VAL A 24 -3.03 -2.49 0.30
C VAL A 24 -4.10 -1.61 0.92
N LEU A 25 -5.13 -2.23 1.50
CA LEU A 25 -6.17 -1.54 2.25
C LEU A 25 -5.79 -1.54 3.74
N THR A 26 -5.63 -0.36 4.32
CA THR A 26 -5.33 -0.21 5.75
C THR A 26 -6.21 0.90 6.31
N ASP A 27 -6.85 0.69 7.45
CA ASP A 27 -7.69 1.72 8.05
C ASP A 27 -6.89 2.75 8.86
N GLY A 28 -5.56 2.54 8.96
CA GLY A 28 -4.63 3.31 9.77
C GLY A 28 -5.14 3.57 11.18
N LYS A 29 -6.04 2.73 11.70
CA LYS A 29 -6.70 3.03 12.97
C LYS A 29 -5.68 3.06 14.10
N PRO A 30 -5.82 4.02 15.03
CA PRO A 30 -4.84 4.32 16.07
C PRO A 30 -4.45 3.15 16.98
N ASN A 31 -5.31 2.13 17.14
CA ASN A 31 -5.00 1.01 18.04
C ASN A 31 -3.80 0.14 17.62
N ASP A 32 -3.21 0.33 16.43
CA ASP A 32 -1.96 -0.31 16.04
C ASP A 32 -0.89 0.68 15.51
N ILE A 33 -1.21 1.98 15.47
CA ILE A 33 -0.30 3.03 14.96
C ILE A 33 0.10 4.02 16.06
N ASP A 34 -0.65 4.13 17.16
CA ASP A 34 -0.42 5.19 18.15
C ASP A 34 0.82 4.98 19.03
N HIS A 35 1.58 3.89 18.90
CA HIS A 35 2.82 3.79 19.68
C HIS A 35 4.00 2.94 19.18
N TYR A 36 3.97 2.20 18.06
CA TYR A 36 4.96 1.10 17.95
C TYR A 36 5.72 0.79 16.66
N GLU A 37 5.39 1.33 15.47
CA GLU A 37 6.25 1.08 14.31
C GLU A 37 7.29 2.19 14.15
N GLY A 38 8.27 2.22 15.07
CA GLY A 38 9.45 3.10 15.00
C GLY A 38 10.17 3.03 13.63
N ARG A 39 11.14 3.92 13.37
CA ARG A 39 11.81 4.06 12.05
C ARG A 39 12.16 2.75 11.34
N PHE A 40 12.51 1.69 12.08
CA PHE A 40 12.79 0.36 11.54
C PHE A 40 11.62 -0.30 10.81
N ALA A 41 10.40 -0.20 11.34
CA ALA A 41 9.23 -0.84 10.74
C ALA A 41 8.72 -0.09 9.50
N MET A 42 8.85 1.25 9.50
CA MET A 42 8.67 2.06 8.29
C MET A 42 9.69 1.70 7.22
N GLU A 43 10.96 1.55 7.61
CA GLU A 43 12.05 1.18 6.72
C GLU A 43 11.90 -0.24 6.17
N ASP A 44 11.45 -1.21 6.97
CA ASP A 44 11.14 -2.57 6.50
C ASP A 44 10.00 -2.56 5.47
N SER A 45 8.93 -1.82 5.76
CA SER A 45 7.80 -1.67 4.83
C SER A 45 8.23 -0.99 3.53
N ARG A 46 9.06 0.05 3.61
CA ARG A 46 9.67 0.72 2.46
C ARG A 46 10.52 -0.25 1.64
N ARG A 47 11.33 -1.09 2.28
CA ARG A 47 12.14 -2.11 1.58
C ARG A 47 11.26 -3.14 0.89
N ALA A 48 10.22 -3.64 1.56
CA ALA A 48 9.27 -4.58 0.96
C ALA A 48 8.54 -3.98 -0.26
N VAL A 49 8.15 -2.70 -0.21
CA VAL A 49 7.58 -1.97 -1.37
C VAL A 49 8.59 -1.91 -2.52
N GLN A 50 9.86 -1.61 -2.24
CA GLN A 50 10.90 -1.55 -3.27
C GLN A 50 11.19 -2.91 -3.89
N GLU A 51 11.23 -3.97 -3.09
CA GLU A 51 11.38 -5.35 -3.55
C GLU A 51 10.22 -5.74 -4.48
N ALA A 52 8.98 -5.41 -4.11
CA ALA A 52 7.80 -5.66 -4.96
C ALA A 52 7.90 -4.98 -6.32
N ARG A 53 8.30 -3.70 -6.34
CA ARG A 53 8.49 -2.94 -7.58
C ARG A 53 9.59 -3.54 -8.46
N ARG A 54 10.69 -3.99 -7.87
CA ARG A 54 11.78 -4.68 -8.60
C ARG A 54 11.32 -5.98 -9.26
N LEU A 55 10.35 -6.66 -8.65
CA LEU A 55 9.73 -7.87 -9.22
C LEU A 55 8.65 -7.55 -10.27
N GLY A 56 8.44 -6.29 -10.62
CA GLY A 56 7.41 -5.84 -11.56
C GLY A 56 5.99 -6.01 -11.01
N VAL A 57 5.83 -5.94 -9.69
CA VAL A 57 4.53 -5.87 -9.01
C VAL A 57 4.25 -4.41 -8.68
N ASN A 58 3.18 -3.86 -9.27
CA ASN A 58 2.64 -2.56 -8.91
C ASN A 58 2.04 -2.68 -7.51
N ILE A 59 2.40 -1.78 -6.61
CA ILE A 59 1.93 -1.77 -5.24
C ILE A 59 1.42 -0.39 -4.87
N PHE A 60 0.22 -0.33 -4.29
CA PHE A 60 -0.48 0.92 -3.98
C PHE A 60 -1.25 0.80 -2.67
N ALA A 61 -1.13 1.77 -1.78
CA ALA A 61 -1.86 1.81 -0.52
C ALA A 61 -3.13 2.67 -0.62
N VAL A 62 -4.21 2.22 -0.01
CA VAL A 62 -5.44 2.99 0.15
C VAL A 62 -5.78 2.98 1.63
N THR A 63 -5.94 4.16 2.20
CA THR A 63 -6.21 4.33 3.62
C THR A 63 -7.31 5.33 3.90
N VAL A 64 -7.98 5.17 5.04
CA VAL A 64 -8.92 6.17 5.56
C VAL A 64 -8.31 7.05 6.66
N ASP A 65 -7.06 6.77 7.03
CA ASP A 65 -6.30 7.58 7.98
C ASP A 65 -5.90 8.92 7.34
N LYS A 66 -6.30 10.00 8.00
CA LYS A 66 -6.05 11.38 7.58
C LYS A 66 -4.58 11.78 7.79
N ASP A 67 -3.91 11.17 8.76
CA ASP A 67 -2.52 11.45 9.11
C ASP A 67 -1.54 10.66 8.26
N ALA A 68 -2.03 9.73 7.44
CA ALA A 68 -1.25 8.89 6.54
C ALA A 68 -0.33 9.64 5.57
N LYS A 69 -0.65 10.91 5.26
CA LYS A 69 0.21 11.78 4.46
C LYS A 69 1.58 12.05 5.11
N SER A 70 1.69 11.90 6.43
CA SER A 70 2.95 12.08 7.17
C SER A 70 3.92 10.93 7.00
N TYR A 71 3.44 9.70 6.79
CA TYR A 71 4.29 8.50 6.77
C TYR A 71 4.22 7.67 5.48
N LEU A 72 3.06 7.54 4.82
CA LEU A 72 2.94 6.73 3.60
C LEU A 72 3.84 7.17 2.44
N PRO A 73 4.13 8.48 2.23
CA PRO A 73 5.08 8.87 1.20
C PRO A 73 6.48 8.26 1.39
N THR A 74 6.88 7.99 2.63
CA THR A 74 8.20 7.39 2.93
C THR A 74 8.25 5.91 2.60
N MET A 75 7.13 5.20 2.73
CA MET A 75 7.02 3.77 2.46
C MET A 75 6.66 3.48 0.99
N PHE A 76 5.61 4.13 0.47
CA PHE A 76 5.03 3.88 -0.84
C PHE A 76 5.47 4.90 -1.91
N GLY A 77 6.13 5.99 -1.54
CA GLY A 77 6.44 7.09 -2.46
C GLY A 77 5.23 8.00 -2.72
N ARG A 78 5.49 9.19 -3.30
CA ARG A 78 4.49 10.27 -3.43
C ARG A 78 3.22 9.86 -4.19
N ASN A 79 3.34 8.99 -5.19
CA ASN A 79 2.22 8.54 -6.03
C ASN A 79 1.82 7.08 -5.74
N GLY A 80 2.28 6.51 -4.62
CA GLY A 80 2.03 5.10 -4.26
C GLY A 80 0.88 4.90 -3.29
N TYR A 81 0.08 5.93 -3.00
CA TYR A 81 -1.02 5.83 -2.06
C TYR A 81 -2.18 6.79 -2.38
N ALA A 82 -3.36 6.49 -1.82
CA ALA A 82 -4.52 7.37 -1.78
C ALA A 82 -5.10 7.42 -0.36
N VAL A 83 -5.54 8.61 0.05
CA VAL A 83 -6.28 8.81 1.30
C VAL A 83 -7.75 9.05 0.97
N VAL A 84 -8.61 8.16 1.44
CA VAL A 84 -10.06 8.24 1.30
C VAL A 84 -10.60 8.77 2.62
N GLY A 85 -10.93 10.06 2.69
CA GLY A 85 -11.28 10.73 3.95
C GLY A 85 -12.54 10.22 4.68
N ASP A 86 -13.26 9.27 4.09
CA ASP A 86 -14.43 8.60 4.67
C ASP A 86 -14.52 7.16 4.15
N ILE A 87 -14.60 6.19 5.06
CA ILE A 87 -14.71 4.75 4.73
C ILE A 87 -15.94 4.43 3.87
N SER A 88 -17.04 5.18 4.03
CA SER A 88 -18.25 5.01 3.21
C SER A 88 -17.99 5.26 1.72
N LYS A 89 -16.95 6.05 1.39
CA LYS A 89 -16.56 6.38 0.02
C LYS A 89 -15.58 5.37 -0.57
N LEU A 90 -15.01 4.48 0.23
CA LEU A 90 -14.02 3.50 -0.23
C LEU A 90 -14.55 2.60 -1.37
N PRO A 91 -15.78 2.04 -1.31
CA PRO A 91 -16.32 1.24 -2.40
C PRO A 91 -16.40 1.98 -3.74
N ALA A 92 -16.74 3.29 -3.70
CA ALA A 92 -16.81 4.12 -4.90
C ALA A 92 -15.43 4.55 -5.41
N ALA A 93 -14.45 4.74 -4.51
CA ALA A 93 -13.10 5.16 -4.85
C ALA A 93 -12.26 4.03 -5.47
N LEU A 94 -12.43 2.78 -5.01
CA LEU A 94 -11.60 1.65 -5.42
C LEU A 94 -11.59 1.40 -6.94
N PRO A 95 -12.74 1.41 -7.66
CA PRO A 95 -12.74 1.26 -9.11
C PRO A 95 -11.99 2.39 -9.84
N ALA A 96 -12.08 3.63 -9.34
CA ALA A 96 -11.36 4.77 -9.92
C ALA A 96 -9.85 4.63 -9.72
N ILE A 97 -9.42 4.24 -8.53
CA ILE A 97 -8.02 3.95 -8.21
C ILE A 97 -7.49 2.82 -9.09
N TYR A 98 -8.23 1.72 -9.19
CA TYR A 98 -7.85 0.58 -10.02
C TYR A 98 -7.65 0.97 -11.49
N ARG A 99 -8.56 1.74 -12.07
CA ARG A 99 -8.44 2.24 -13.45
C ARG A 99 -7.18 3.08 -13.65
N GLY A 100 -6.84 3.95 -12.69
CA GLY A 100 -5.63 4.77 -12.76
C GLY A 100 -4.31 3.98 -12.65
N LEU A 101 -4.35 2.74 -12.13
CA LEU A 101 -3.18 1.89 -11.91
C LEU A 101 -3.01 0.77 -12.94
N THR A 102 -4.05 0.50 -13.73
CA THR A 102 -4.09 -0.61 -14.70
C THR A 102 -4.36 -0.16 -16.13
N GLY A 103 -4.69 1.12 -16.33
CA GLY A 103 -4.77 1.75 -17.64
C GLY A 103 -3.41 2.05 -18.27
#